data_AF-A0A7X8QQY2-F1
#
_entry.id   AF-A0A7X8QQY2-F1
#
_cell.length_a   1.000
_cell.length_b   1.000
_cell.length_c   1.000
_cell.angle_alpha   90.00
_cell.angle_beta   90.00
_cell.angle_gamma   90.00
#
_symmetry.space_group_name_H-M   'P 1'
#
loop_
_entity.id
_entity.type
_entity.pdbx_description
1 polymer ?
#
loop_
_entity_poly.entity_id
_entity_poly.type
_entity_poly.pdbx_seq_one_letter_code
_entity_poly.pdbx_strand_id
1 'polypeptide(L)'
;FFKTPEKDEIVSRLRKMQNMGADIPKIAVMPQSTEDVLTLLAATNEMHTKYADRPIITMSMGPLGVISRLSGELLGSSMTFGALGALSAPGQIPVDELITTLEILHKAL
;
A
#
# COMPACT_ATOMS: atom_id res chain seq x y z
N PHE A 1 -11.39 8.74 0.31
CA PHE A 1 -10.34 9.57 0.95
C PHE A 1 -10.57 9.87 2.43
N PHE A 2 -11.62 9.36 3.09
CA PHE A 2 -11.95 9.80 4.46
C PHE A 2 -11.79 8.74 5.56
N LYS A 3 -11.64 7.46 5.19
CA LYS A 3 -11.55 6.34 6.13
C LYS A 3 -10.79 5.15 5.54
N THR A 4 -10.45 4.22 6.41
CA THR A 4 -10.06 2.85 6.08
C THR A 4 -11.27 1.93 6.24
N PRO A 5 -11.72 1.22 5.19
CA PRO A 5 -12.74 0.18 5.32
C PRO A 5 -12.21 -1.01 6.12
N GLU A 6 -13.12 -1.88 6.57
CA GLU A 6 -12.76 -3.15 7.19
C GLU A 6 -11.85 -3.99 6.27
N LYS A 7 -10.97 -4.79 6.87
CA LYS A 7 -9.99 -5.63 6.16
C LYS A 7 -10.63 -6.45 5.05
N ASP A 8 -11.73 -7.15 5.35
CA ASP A 8 -12.41 -8.03 4.40
C ASP A 8 -13.06 -7.25 3.24
N GLU A 9 -13.47 -6.01 3.48
CA GLU A 9 -13.98 -5.12 2.44
C GLU A 9 -12.85 -4.69 1.48
N ILE A 10 -11.66 -4.40 2.00
CA ILE A 10 -10.47 -4.09 1.20
C ILE A 10 -10.12 -5.27 0.29
N VAL A 11 -10.02 -6.47 0.86
CA VAL A 11 -9.73 -7.71 0.11
C VAL A 11 -10.79 -7.99 -0.95
N SER A 12 -12.08 -7.88 -0.59
CA SER A 12 -13.21 -8.06 -1.52
C SER A 12 -13.14 -7.10 -2.71
N ARG A 13 -12.79 -5.83 -2.48
CA ARG A 13 -12.64 -4.83 -3.54
C ARG A 13 -11.47 -5.15 -4.48
N LEU A 14 -10.32 -5.55 -3.94
CA LEU A 14 -9.15 -5.94 -4.74
C LEU A 14 -9.45 -7.18 -5.60
N ARG A 15 -10.10 -8.21 -5.03
CA ARG A 15 -10.57 -9.39 -5.78
C ARG A 15 -11.57 -9.01 -6.87
N LYS A 16 -12.49 -8.09 -6.58
CA LYS A 16 -13.43 -7.58 -7.59
C LYS A 16 -12.70 -6.91 -8.75
N MET A 17 -11.66 -6.11 -8.50
CA MET A 17 -10.85 -5.52 -9.56
C MET A 17 -10.18 -6.59 -10.43
N GLN A 18 -9.61 -7.65 -9.83
CA GLN A 18 -9.05 -8.78 -10.58
C GLN A 18 -10.10 -9.47 -11.46
N ASN A 19 -11.27 -9.76 -10.90
CA ASN A 19 -12.37 -10.40 -11.63
C ASN A 19 -12.91 -9.53 -12.77
N MET A 20 -12.75 -8.21 -12.67
CA MET A 20 -13.10 -7.25 -13.74
C MET A 20 -11.98 -7.09 -14.78
N GLY A 21 -10.88 -7.84 -14.66
CA GLY A 21 -9.78 -7.85 -15.63
C GLY A 21 -8.71 -6.79 -15.40
N ALA A 22 -8.66 -6.15 -14.22
CA ALA A 22 -7.58 -5.19 -13.93
C ALA A 22 -6.22 -5.90 -13.87
N ASP A 23 -5.22 -5.44 -14.63
CA ASP A 23 -3.88 -6.01 -14.61
C ASP A 23 -3.15 -5.78 -13.28
N ILE A 24 -3.41 -4.63 -12.65
CA ILE A 24 -2.83 -4.26 -11.36
C ILE A 24 -3.91 -3.60 -10.49
N PRO A 25 -4.63 -4.38 -9.66
CA PRO A 25 -5.56 -3.85 -8.66
C PRO A 25 -4.89 -2.83 -7.74
N LYS A 26 -5.56 -1.70 -7.51
CA LYS A 26 -5.03 -0.62 -6.68
C LYS A 26 -6.07 -0.12 -5.68
N ILE A 27 -5.67 0.04 -4.43
CA ILE A 27 -6.49 0.72 -3.41
C ILE A 27 -5.66 1.68 -2.56
N ALA A 28 -6.23 2.85 -2.27
CA ALA A 28 -5.67 3.83 -1.35
C ALA A 28 -6.74 4.23 -0.32
N VAL A 29 -6.39 4.16 0.96
CA VAL A 29 -7.28 4.42 2.10
C VAL A 29 -6.75 5.54 2.99
N MET A 30 -7.60 6.16 3.81
CA MET A 30 -7.18 7.23 4.71
C MET A 30 -7.30 6.75 6.16
N PRO A 31 -6.18 6.54 6.87
CA PRO A 31 -6.20 6.10 8.26
C PRO A 31 -6.67 7.23 9.18
N GLN A 32 -7.51 6.89 10.14
CA GLN A 32 -7.89 7.73 11.27
C GLN A 32 -7.17 7.31 12.56
N SER A 33 -6.48 6.17 12.53
CA SER A 33 -5.76 5.59 13.66
C SER A 33 -4.57 4.75 13.17
N THR A 34 -3.69 4.32 14.08
CA THR A 34 -2.67 3.32 13.78
C THR A 34 -3.30 1.97 13.42
N GLU A 35 -4.43 1.62 14.04
CA GLU A 35 -5.16 0.38 13.75
C GLU A 35 -5.62 0.32 12.29
N ASP A 36 -6.03 1.45 11.72
CA ASP A 36 -6.38 1.56 10.30
C ASP A 36 -5.17 1.27 9.40
N VAL A 37 -3.96 1.68 9.81
CA VAL A 37 -2.74 1.37 9.07
C VAL A 37 -2.50 -0.14 9.11
N LEU A 38 -2.57 -0.76 10.29
CA LEU A 38 -2.42 -2.21 10.46
C LEU A 38 -3.48 -2.98 9.66
N THR A 39 -4.72 -2.49 9.63
CA THR A 39 -5.83 -3.06 8.85
C THR A 39 -5.49 -3.11 7.37
N LEU A 40 -4.95 -2.02 6.80
CA LEU A 40 -4.52 -2.00 5.41
C LEU A 40 -3.35 -2.96 5.16
N LEU A 41 -2.33 -2.98 6.03
CA LEU A 41 -1.18 -3.89 5.89
C LEU A 41 -1.61 -5.36 5.96
N ALA A 42 -2.52 -5.70 6.88
CA ALA A 42 -3.09 -7.04 6.99
C ALA A 42 -3.90 -7.44 5.75
N ALA A 43 -4.72 -6.53 5.21
CA ALA A 43 -5.47 -6.76 3.97
C ALA A 43 -4.54 -6.96 2.76
N THR A 44 -3.44 -6.21 2.71
CA THR A 44 -2.43 -6.31 1.64
C THR A 44 -1.77 -7.68 1.64
N ASN A 45 -1.25 -8.11 2.81
CA ASN A 45 -0.64 -9.42 2.96
C ASN A 45 -1.61 -10.57 2.67
N GLU A 46 -2.86 -10.46 3.15
CA GLU A 46 -3.87 -11.48 2.86
C GLU A 46 -4.20 -11.55 1.37
N MET A 47 -4.37 -10.39 0.71
CA MET A 47 -4.60 -10.33 -0.73
C MET A 47 -3.45 -10.97 -1.49
N HIS A 48 -2.22 -10.57 -1.19
CA HIS A 48 -1.01 -11.05 -1.85
C HIS A 48 -0.80 -12.57 -1.69
N THR A 49 -0.95 -13.09 -0.47
CA THR A 49 -0.60 -14.48 -0.16
C THR A 49 -1.70 -15.48 -0.50
N LYS A 50 -2.97 -15.07 -0.57
CA LYS A 50 -4.11 -16.00 -0.72
C LYS A 50 -4.89 -15.85 -2.01
N TYR A 51 -4.94 -14.66 -2.61
CA TYR A 51 -5.93 -14.37 -3.65
C TYR A 51 -5.36 -13.72 -4.92
N ALA A 52 -4.24 -13.03 -4.83
CA ALA A 52 -3.65 -12.31 -5.96
C ALA A 52 -3.03 -13.29 -6.96
N ASP A 53 -3.44 -13.19 -8.22
CA ASP A 53 -2.83 -13.87 -9.37
C ASP A 53 -1.93 -12.92 -10.19
N ARG A 54 -1.77 -11.67 -9.72
CA ARG A 54 -1.07 -10.57 -10.38
C ARG A 54 -0.60 -9.53 -9.34
N PRO A 55 0.29 -8.59 -9.71
CA PRO A 55 0.73 -7.51 -8.84
C PRO A 55 -0.43 -6.67 -8.28
N ILE A 56 -0.32 -6.20 -7.05
CA ILE A 56 -1.30 -5.29 -6.42
C ILE A 56 -0.61 -4.04 -5.89
N ILE A 57 -1.36 -2.95 -5.76
CA ILE A 57 -0.87 -1.69 -5.18
C ILE A 57 -1.78 -1.28 -4.04
N THR A 58 -1.22 -1.13 -2.85
CA THR A 58 -1.96 -0.73 -1.66
C THR A 58 -1.25 0.39 -0.94
N MET A 59 -1.99 1.34 -0.40
CA MET A 59 -1.39 2.34 0.49
C MET A 59 -2.39 2.93 1.48
N SER A 60 -1.89 3.15 2.69
CA SER A 60 -2.50 4.01 3.69
C SER A 60 -1.95 5.42 3.48
N MET A 61 -2.84 6.40 3.30
CA MET A 61 -2.47 7.79 2.98
C MET A 61 -2.11 8.60 4.24
N GLY A 62 -1.58 9.80 4.03
CA GLY A 62 -1.23 10.72 5.12
C GLY A 62 0.00 10.27 5.93
N PRO A 63 0.41 11.08 6.92
CA PRO A 63 1.61 10.82 7.72
C PRO A 63 1.58 9.48 8.48
N LEU A 64 0.41 9.07 9.00
CA LEU A 64 0.25 7.79 9.71
C LEU A 64 0.54 6.58 8.80
N GLY A 65 0.19 6.69 7.52
CA GLY A 65 0.27 5.58 6.57
C GLY A 65 1.64 5.39 5.92
N VAL A 66 2.65 6.21 6.25
CA VAL A 66 3.97 6.20 5.59
C VAL A 66 4.61 4.81 5.55
N ILE A 67 4.49 4.02 6.62
CA ILE A 67 5.04 2.65 6.67
C ILE A 67 4.48 1.74 5.57
N SER A 68 3.24 1.94 5.13
CA SER A 68 2.64 1.18 4.02
C SER A 68 3.30 1.45 2.67
N ARG A 69 4.01 2.59 2.53
CA ARG A 69 4.77 2.94 1.33
C ARG A 69 6.15 2.31 1.29
N LEU A 70 6.64 1.84 2.44
CA LEU A 70 8.00 1.32 2.63
C LEU A 70 8.01 -0.21 2.74
N SER A 71 6.94 -0.81 3.27
CA SER A 71 6.85 -2.24 3.57
C SER A 71 6.32 -3.11 2.41
N GLY A 72 6.34 -2.59 1.17
CA GLY A 72 5.75 -3.25 0.00
C GLY A 72 6.38 -4.60 -0.32
N GLU A 73 7.71 -4.70 -0.23
CA GLU A 73 8.45 -5.95 -0.49
C GLU A 73 8.09 -7.07 0.50
N LEU A 74 7.87 -6.71 1.77
CA LEU A 74 7.47 -7.66 2.81
C LEU A 74 6.00 -8.10 2.68
N LEU A 75 5.11 -7.18 2.33
CA LEU A 75 3.66 -7.38 2.47
C LEU A 75 2.92 -7.58 1.15
N GLY A 76 3.57 -7.34 0.01
CA GLY A 76 3.03 -7.65 -1.32
C GLY A 76 2.50 -6.47 -2.13
N SER A 77 2.71 -5.22 -1.71
CA SER A 77 2.42 -4.06 -2.57
C SER A 77 3.57 -3.88 -3.58
N SER A 78 3.29 -4.12 -4.85
CA SER A 78 4.30 -4.18 -5.92
C SER A 78 4.75 -2.81 -6.44
N MET A 79 4.11 -1.72 -6.00
CA MET A 79 4.49 -0.36 -6.35
C MET A 79 4.25 0.59 -5.18
N THR A 80 5.11 1.60 -5.06
CA THR A 80 4.97 2.71 -4.11
C THR A 80 5.22 4.04 -4.83
N PHE A 81 4.80 5.15 -4.22
CA PHE A 81 4.80 6.47 -4.85
C PHE A 81 5.63 7.43 -3.99
N GLY A 82 6.74 7.92 -4.54
CA GLY A 82 7.56 9.00 -3.98
C GLY A 82 7.28 10.34 -4.66
N ALA A 83 7.69 11.44 -4.01
CA ALA A 83 7.58 12.79 -4.55
C ALA A 83 8.88 13.23 -5.24
N LEU A 84 8.74 13.87 -6.41
CA LEU A 84 9.82 14.59 -7.07
C LEU A 84 9.55 16.10 -6.91
N GLY A 85 10.39 16.81 -6.15
CA GLY A 85 10.21 18.23 -5.89
C GLY A 85 9.09 18.52 -4.88
N ALA A 86 8.12 19.36 -5.23
CA ALA A 86 7.03 19.75 -4.34
C ALA A 86 6.09 18.57 -4.03
N LEU A 87 5.69 18.44 -2.76
CA LEU A 87 4.77 17.38 -2.30
C LEU A 87 3.38 17.57 -2.94
N SER A 88 2.92 16.58 -3.70
CA SER A 88 1.60 16.56 -4.36
C SER A 88 0.50 15.92 -3.50
N ALA A 89 0.85 15.27 -2.38
CA ALA A 89 -0.09 14.74 -1.39
C ALA A 89 0.53 14.66 0.02
N PRO A 90 -0.26 14.76 1.11
CA PRO A 90 0.23 14.61 2.48
C PRO A 90 0.87 13.24 2.74
N GLY A 91 2.05 13.24 3.37
CA GLY A 91 2.79 12.01 3.70
C GLY A 91 3.58 11.40 2.54
N GLN A 92 3.87 12.17 1.49
CA GLN A 92 4.81 11.76 0.45
C GLN A 92 6.26 11.84 0.94
N ILE A 93 7.02 10.79 0.67
CA ILE A 93 8.46 10.69 0.94
C ILE A 93 9.19 11.19 -0.31
N PRO A 94 10.23 12.03 -0.19
CA PRO A 94 11.10 12.35 -1.31
C PRO A 94 11.60 11.09 -2.01
N VAL A 95 11.63 11.08 -3.35
CA VAL A 95 11.95 9.88 -4.12
C VAL A 95 13.32 9.29 -3.77
N ASP A 96 14.32 10.13 -3.51
CA ASP A 96 15.68 9.67 -3.17
C ASP A 96 15.74 8.96 -1.81
N GLU A 97 15.00 9.47 -0.81
CA GLU A 97 14.87 8.85 0.51
C GLU A 97 14.07 7.54 0.45
N LEU A 98 13.03 7.51 -0.38
CA LEU A 98 12.23 6.32 -0.63
C LEU A 98 13.09 5.21 -1.24
N ILE A 99 13.84 5.52 -2.31
CA ILE A 99 14.75 4.55 -2.95
C ILE A 99 15.76 4.02 -1.93
N THR A 100 16.42 4.90 -1.19
CA THR A 100 17.41 4.51 -0.17
C THR A 100 16.80 3.55 0.85
N THR A 101 15.57 3.83 1.32
CA THR A 101 14.91 3.00 2.32
C THR A 101 14.52 1.63 1.75
N LEU A 102 13.99 1.59 0.52
CA LEU A 102 13.65 0.32 -0.14
C LEU A 102 14.90 -0.53 -0.37
N GLU A 103 16.03 0.06 -0.75
CA GLU A 103 17.29 -0.67 -0.90
C GLU A 103 17.82 -1.23 0.43
N ILE A 104 17.65 -0.51 1.53
CA ILE A 104 18.03 -0.99 2.87
C ILE A 104 17.18 -2.22 3.23
N LEU A 105 15.86 -2.15 3.00
CA LEU A 105 14.96 -3.26 3.28
C LEU A 105 15.26 -4.47 2.39
N HIS A 106 15.43 -4.25 1.08
CA HIS A 106 15.76 -5.30 0.11
C HIS A 106 17.05 -6.05 0.47
N LYS A 107 18.07 -5.35 0.95
CA LYS A 107 19.35 -5.97 1.35
C LYS A 107 19.24 -6.78 2.66
N ALA A 108 18.22 -6.52 3.46
CA ALA A 108 18.04 -7.13 4.78
C ALA A 108 17.03 -8.30 4.79
N LEU A 109 16.13 -8.36 3.80
CA LEU A 109 15.16 -9.44 3.59
C LEU A 109 15.79 -10.60 2.80
#